data_AF-A0A2M9R3G4-F1
#
_entry.id   AF-A0A2M9R3G4-F1
#
_cell.length_a   1.000
_cell.length_b   1.000
_cell.length_c   1.000
_cell.angle_alpha   90.00
_cell.angle_beta   90.00
_cell.angle_gamma   90.00
#
_symmetry.space_group_name_H-M   'P 1'
#
loop_
_entity.id
_entity.type
_entity.pdbx_description
1 polymer ?
#
loop_
_entity_poly.entity_id
_entity_poly.type
_entity_poly.pdbx_seq_one_letter_code
_entity_poly.pdbx_strand_id
1 'polypeptide(L)'
;MPVKKGLTERLELIKTETEGYFDKTAEYYKLWSLKTAAKVSGTVARLVLITIMVAFALFFLSVAAVVAIGNALGGMVYGLLVVAGIYLLLAVLVLYLSRKFVDPAIIRGYTRLFYKNDADE
;
A
#
# COMPACT_ATOMS: atom_id res chain seq x y z
N MET A 1 -44.44 -14.99 35.39
CA MET A 1 -43.29 -14.53 34.58
C MET A 1 -42.84 -15.61 33.56
N PRO A 2 -43.57 -15.86 32.46
CA PRO A 2 -43.20 -16.92 31.49
C PRO A 2 -42.26 -16.46 30.35
N VAL A 3 -42.12 -15.16 30.11
CA VAL A 3 -41.46 -14.63 28.90
C VAL A 3 -39.92 -14.75 28.92
N LYS A 4 -39.29 -14.82 30.11
CA LYS A 4 -37.82 -14.87 30.21
C LYS A 4 -37.21 -16.21 29.76
N LYS A 5 -37.92 -17.34 29.90
CA LYS A 5 -37.40 -18.67 29.55
C LYS A 5 -37.19 -18.86 28.05
N GLY A 6 -38.12 -18.38 27.22
CA GLY A 6 -38.00 -18.51 25.76
C GLY A 6 -36.88 -17.66 25.15
N LEU A 7 -36.42 -16.60 25.83
CA LEU A 7 -35.27 -15.81 25.39
C LEU A 7 -33.96 -16.58 25.62
N THR A 8 -33.81 -17.23 26.79
CA THR A 8 -32.58 -17.95 27.14
C THR A 8 -32.35 -19.16 26.25
N GLU A 9 -33.39 -19.94 25.93
CA GLU A 9 -33.29 -21.07 24.98
C GLU A 9 -32.89 -20.62 23.56
N ARG A 10 -33.44 -19.48 23.12
CA ARG A 10 -33.08 -18.90 21.80
C ARG A 10 -31.66 -18.36 21.80
N LEU A 11 -31.21 -17.79 22.91
CA LEU A 11 -29.84 -17.32 23.07
C LEU A 11 -28.84 -18.48 23.12
N GLU A 12 -29.18 -19.61 23.74
CA GLU A 12 -28.35 -20.83 23.73
C GLU A 12 -28.25 -21.43 22.33
N LEU A 13 -29.37 -21.57 21.60
CA LEU A 13 -29.34 -22.06 20.22
C LEU A 13 -28.52 -21.17 19.28
N ILE A 14 -28.64 -19.85 19.42
CA ILE A 14 -27.81 -18.89 18.66
C ILE A 14 -26.35 -19.03 19.08
N LYS A 15 -26.03 -19.16 20.37
CA LYS A 15 -24.65 -19.26 20.85
C LYS A 15 -23.93 -20.50 20.32
N THR A 16 -24.59 -21.66 20.28
CA THR A 16 -24.00 -22.92 19.82
C THR A 16 -23.81 -22.96 18.29
N GLU A 17 -24.75 -22.41 17.49
CA GLU A 17 -24.51 -22.24 16.06
C GLU A 17 -23.41 -21.21 15.80
N THR A 18 -23.42 -20.10 16.54
CA THR A 18 -22.48 -19.00 16.35
C THR A 18 -21.04 -19.40 16.71
N GLU A 19 -20.83 -20.19 17.77
CA GLU A 19 -19.51 -20.76 18.12
C GLU A 19 -18.92 -21.62 16.99
N GLY A 20 -19.73 -22.42 16.29
CA GLY A 20 -19.30 -23.23 15.14
C GLY A 20 -18.97 -22.43 13.88
N TYR A 21 -19.59 -21.26 13.69
CA TYR A 21 -19.33 -20.37 12.55
C TYR A 21 -18.17 -19.38 12.80
N PHE A 22 -17.95 -18.95 14.05
CA PHE A 22 -16.81 -18.09 14.40
C PHE A 22 -15.48 -18.83 14.27
N ASP A 23 -15.44 -20.11 14.63
CA ASP A 23 -14.23 -20.92 14.52
C ASP A 23 -13.83 -21.14 13.04
N LYS A 24 -14.81 -21.40 12.18
CA LYS A 24 -14.61 -21.50 10.72
C LYS A 24 -14.12 -20.20 10.09
N THR A 25 -14.60 -19.05 10.54
CA THR A 25 -14.22 -17.74 10.00
C THR A 25 -12.81 -17.33 10.46
N ALA A 26 -12.44 -17.64 11.71
CA ALA A 26 -11.10 -17.41 12.23
C ALA A 26 -10.04 -18.28 11.52
N GLU A 27 -10.35 -19.55 11.28
CA GLU A 27 -9.46 -20.48 10.58
C GLU A 27 -9.27 -20.09 9.09
N TYR A 28 -10.35 -19.62 8.44
CA TYR A 28 -10.29 -19.09 7.07
C TYR A 28 -9.45 -17.81 6.98
N TYR A 29 -9.50 -16.92 7.98
CA TYR A 29 -8.69 -15.71 8.02
C TYR A 29 -7.21 -16.02 8.25
N LYS A 30 -6.91 -17.04 9.05
CA LYS A 30 -5.54 -17.54 9.29
C LYS A 30 -4.95 -18.12 8.01
N LEU A 31 -5.72 -18.93 7.27
CA LEU A 31 -5.30 -19.47 5.97
C LEU A 31 -5.24 -18.42 4.86
N TRP A 32 -6.18 -17.48 4.80
CA TRP A 32 -6.20 -16.41 3.79
C TRP A 32 -5.08 -15.39 3.99
N SER A 33 -4.76 -15.02 5.23
CA SER A 33 -3.62 -14.15 5.56
C SER A 33 -2.28 -14.83 5.27
N LEU A 34 -2.13 -16.13 5.56
CA LEU A 34 -0.95 -16.91 5.18
C LEU A 34 -0.83 -17.10 3.66
N LYS A 35 -1.94 -17.38 2.96
CA LYS A 35 -1.97 -17.53 1.50
C LYS A 35 -1.73 -16.21 0.79
N THR A 36 -2.21 -15.09 1.36
CA THR A 36 -1.89 -13.74 0.91
C THR A 36 -0.43 -13.43 1.19
N ALA A 37 0.11 -13.69 2.39
CA ALA A 37 1.52 -13.49 2.70
C ALA A 37 2.44 -14.30 1.78
N ALA A 38 2.10 -15.56 1.49
CA ALA A 38 2.85 -16.43 0.57
C ALA A 38 2.74 -15.99 -0.90
N LYS A 39 1.57 -15.52 -1.35
CA LYS A 39 1.38 -15.01 -2.73
C LYS A 39 1.99 -13.62 -2.93
N VAL A 40 1.94 -12.80 -1.89
CA VAL A 40 2.58 -11.48 -1.79
C VAL A 40 4.09 -11.65 -1.75
N SER A 41 4.65 -12.64 -1.04
CA SER A 41 6.12 -12.83 -1.01
C SER A 41 6.71 -13.06 -2.40
N GLY A 42 6.10 -13.93 -3.21
CA GLY A 42 6.54 -14.19 -4.58
C GLY A 42 6.30 -13.01 -5.54
N THR A 43 5.15 -12.34 -5.42
CA THR A 43 4.77 -11.25 -6.34
C THR A 43 5.50 -9.94 -6.02
N VAL A 44 5.65 -9.61 -4.73
CA VAL A 44 6.38 -8.43 -4.27
C VAL A 44 7.86 -8.57 -4.57
N ALA A 45 8.46 -9.74 -4.36
CA ALA A 45 9.86 -9.96 -4.73
C ALA A 45 10.09 -9.69 -6.22
N ARG A 46 9.23 -10.22 -7.09
CA ARG A 46 9.32 -9.98 -8.54
C ARG A 46 9.09 -8.51 -8.90
N LEU A 47 8.14 -7.84 -8.24
CA LEU A 47 7.85 -6.43 -8.47
C LEU A 47 9.03 -5.54 -8.06
N VAL A 48 9.62 -5.78 -6.88
CA VAL A 48 10.83 -5.07 -6.41
C VAL A 48 11.97 -5.26 -7.41
N LEU A 49 12.18 -6.47 -7.90
CA LEU A 49 13.23 -6.78 -8.87
C LEU A 49 13.03 -6.01 -10.19
N ILE A 50 11.80 -5.99 -10.71
CA ILE A 50 11.44 -5.22 -11.92
C ILE A 50 11.62 -3.71 -11.67
N THR A 51 11.15 -3.20 -10.53
CA THR A 51 11.28 -1.78 -10.18
C THR A 51 12.75 -1.36 -10.13
N ILE A 52 13.61 -2.17 -9.52
CA ILE A 52 15.05 -1.91 -9.48
C ILE A 52 15.62 -1.90 -10.90
N MET A 53 15.29 -2.89 -11.73
CA MET A 53 15.74 -2.94 -13.13
C MET A 53 15.33 -1.68 -13.92
N VAL A 54 14.07 -1.27 -13.79
CA VAL A 54 13.54 -0.07 -14.46
C VAL A 54 14.19 1.19 -13.93
N ALA A 55 14.40 1.30 -12.61
CA ALA A 55 15.09 2.43 -12.00
C ALA A 55 16.53 2.54 -12.50
N PHE A 56 17.24 1.42 -12.61
CA PHE A 56 18.59 1.37 -13.19
C PHE A 56 18.59 1.83 -14.65
N ALA A 57 17.66 1.34 -15.47
CA ALA A 57 17.56 1.75 -16.87
C ALA A 57 17.29 3.27 -17.00
N LEU A 58 16.37 3.81 -16.21
CA LEU A 58 16.06 5.24 -16.14
C LEU A 58 17.28 6.07 -15.69
N PHE A 59 18.04 5.56 -14.73
CA PHE A 59 19.24 6.24 -14.26
C PHE A 59 20.28 6.39 -15.37
N PHE A 60 20.57 5.31 -16.10
CA PHE A 60 21.46 5.38 -17.26
C PHE A 60 20.93 6.29 -18.35
N LEU A 61 19.62 6.27 -18.62
CA LEU A 61 18.99 7.15 -19.60
C LEU A 61 19.16 8.63 -19.23
N SER A 62 19.03 8.94 -17.94
CA SER A 62 19.21 10.29 -17.40
C SER A 62 20.65 10.78 -17.58
N VAL A 63 21.65 9.95 -17.28
CA VAL A 63 23.07 10.28 -17.50
C VAL A 63 23.35 10.48 -18.98
N ALA A 64 22.83 9.60 -19.85
CA ALA A 64 22.96 9.73 -21.30
C ALA A 64 22.33 11.02 -21.82
N ALA A 65 21.17 11.42 -21.29
CA ALA A 65 20.51 12.68 -21.64
C ALA A 65 21.37 13.90 -21.26
N VAL A 66 21.97 13.92 -20.07
CA VAL A 66 22.88 15.01 -19.65
C VAL A 66 24.06 15.12 -20.62
N VAL A 67 24.67 13.99 -21.00
CA VAL A 67 25.84 13.98 -21.91
C VAL A 67 25.43 14.40 -23.32
N ALA A 68 24.32 13.88 -23.86
CA ALA A 68 23.84 14.22 -25.20
C ALA A 68 23.44 15.70 -25.31
N ILE A 69 22.66 16.20 -24.34
CA ILE A 69 22.23 17.60 -24.29
C ILE A 69 23.43 18.51 -24.00
N GLY A 70 24.31 18.12 -23.08
CA GLY A 70 25.51 18.87 -22.73
C GLY A 70 26.47 19.03 -23.92
N ASN A 71 26.66 17.99 -24.72
CA ASN A 71 27.46 18.06 -25.95
C ASN A 71 26.79 18.91 -27.04
N ALA A 72 25.45 18.83 -27.18
CA ALA A 72 24.72 19.62 -28.17
C ALA A 72 24.70 21.12 -27.85
N LEU A 73 24.66 21.49 -26.57
CA LEU A 73 24.67 22.89 -26.10
C LEU A 73 26.08 23.45 -25.84
N GLY A 74 27.14 22.70 -26.16
CA GLY A 74 28.53 23.15 -26.05
C GLY A 74 29.03 23.28 -24.61
N GLY A 75 28.36 22.66 -23.64
CA GLY A 75 28.76 22.70 -22.23
C GLY A 75 27.97 21.76 -21.34
N MET A 76 28.69 20.99 -20.51
CA MET A 76 28.13 20.01 -19.58
C MET A 76 27.15 20.64 -18.57
N VAL A 77 27.38 21.93 -18.23
CA VAL A 77 26.52 22.72 -17.33
C VAL A 77 25.11 22.88 -17.90
N TYR A 78 24.97 23.10 -19.21
CA TYR A 78 23.66 23.27 -19.85
C TYR A 78 22.86 21.96 -19.86
N GLY A 79 23.53 20.83 -20.09
CA GLY A 79 22.90 19.50 -19.98
C GLY A 79 22.35 19.23 -18.58
N LEU A 80 23.12 19.58 -17.55
CA LEU A 80 22.69 19.49 -16.16
C LEU A 80 21.51 20.43 -15.85
N LEU A 81 21.52 21.65 -16.37
CA LEU A 81 20.46 22.65 -16.16
C LEU A 81 19.12 22.18 -16.74
N VAL A 82 19.12 21.65 -17.96
CA VAL A 82 17.92 21.13 -18.63
C VAL A 82 17.37 19.91 -17.89
N VAL A 83 18.23 18.96 -17.55
CA VAL A 83 17.82 17.74 -16.84
C VAL A 83 17.31 18.08 -15.43
N ALA A 84 17.94 19.02 -14.72
CA ALA A 84 17.44 19.52 -13.44
C ALA A 84 16.04 20.13 -13.56
N GLY A 85 15.78 20.92 -14.62
CA GLY A 85 14.44 21.45 -14.89
C GLY A 85 13.39 20.36 -15.11
N ILE A 86 13.73 19.31 -15.86
CA ILE A 86 12.85 18.15 -16.08
C ILE A 86 12.55 17.42 -14.76
N TYR A 87 13.57 17.18 -13.92
CA TYR A 87 13.37 16.56 -12.61
C TYR A 87 12.52 17.42 -11.67
N LEU A 88 12.64 18.74 -11.74
CA LEU A 88 11.82 19.66 -10.96
C LEU A 88 10.34 19.57 -11.39
N LEU A 89 10.06 19.55 -12.69
CA LEU A 89 8.71 19.33 -13.22
C LEU A 89 8.15 17.96 -12.79
N LEU A 90 8.95 16.90 -12.88
CA LEU A 90 8.58 15.58 -12.39
C LEU A 90 8.28 15.59 -10.89
N ALA A 91 9.09 16.27 -10.07
CA ALA A 91 8.87 16.38 -8.64
C ALA A 91 7.55 17.09 -8.33
N VAL A 92 7.24 18.19 -9.03
CA VAL A 92 5.95 18.88 -8.89
C VAL A 92 4.78 17.96 -9.28
N LEU A 93 4.91 17.22 -10.38
CA LEU A 93 3.90 16.25 -10.82
C LEU A 93 3.68 15.14 -9.78
N VAL A 94 4.77 14.59 -9.24
CA VAL A 94 4.72 13.56 -8.18
C VAL A 94 4.09 14.11 -6.92
N LEU A 95 4.39 15.34 -6.50
CA LEU A 95 3.77 15.97 -5.33
C LEU A 95 2.27 16.18 -5.53
N TYR A 96 1.85 16.60 -6.72
CA TYR A 96 0.42 16.76 -7.06
C TYR A 96 -0.31 15.41 -7.05
N LEU A 97 0.28 14.37 -7.63
CA LEU A 97 -0.28 13.01 -7.61
C LEU A 97 -0.31 12.44 -6.20
N SER A 98 0.75 12.69 -5.42
CA SER A 98 0.85 12.26 -4.02
C SER A 98 -0.25 12.88 -3.19
N ARG A 99 -0.53 14.19 -3.33
CA ARG A 99 -1.68 14.79 -2.65
C ARG A 99 -3.02 14.15 -3.03
N LYS A 100 -3.19 13.74 -4.29
CA LYS A 100 -4.44 13.13 -4.75
C LYS A 100 -4.62 11.67 -4.31
N PHE A 101 -3.55 10.88 -4.28
CA PHE A 101 -3.60 9.43 -4.00
C PHE A 101 -3.15 9.05 -2.58
N VAL A 102 -2.17 9.74 -2.03
CA VAL A 102 -1.50 9.41 -0.76
C VAL A 102 -2.28 9.98 0.43
N ASP A 103 -2.78 11.21 0.35
CA ASP A 103 -3.53 11.84 1.44
C ASP A 103 -4.75 11.00 1.89
N PRO A 104 -5.65 10.49 1.01
CA PRO A 104 -6.77 9.68 1.46
C PRO A 104 -6.38 8.28 1.94
N ALA A 105 -5.25 7.73 1.48
CA ALA A 105 -4.77 6.41 1.86
C ALA A 105 -4.04 6.41 3.22
N ILE A 106 -3.17 7.40 3.44
CA ILE A 106 -2.43 7.58 4.69
C ILE A 106 -3.38 7.93 5.82
N ILE A 107 -4.27 8.93 5.65
CA ILE A 107 -5.18 9.37 6.71
C ILE A 107 -6.09 8.22 7.18
N ARG A 108 -6.68 7.44 6.25
CA ARG A 108 -7.50 6.26 6.61
C ARG A 108 -6.72 5.16 7.33
N GLY A 109 -5.42 5.03 7.06
CA GLY A 109 -4.54 4.09 7.76
C GLY A 109 -4.26 4.50 9.21
N TYR A 110 -3.90 5.77 9.43
CA TYR A 110 -3.64 6.30 10.76
C TYR A 110 -4.91 6.35 11.63
N THR A 111 -6.06 6.77 11.09
CA THR A 111 -7.31 6.84 11.86
C THR A 111 -7.74 5.45 12.37
N ARG A 112 -7.48 4.37 11.62
CA ARG A 112 -7.84 3.01 12.04
C ARG A 112 -6.89 2.43 13.11
N LEU A 113 -5.64 2.90 13.16
CA LEU A 113 -4.68 2.53 14.21
C LEU A 113 -4.92 3.32 15.50
N PHE A 114 -5.37 4.57 15.42
CA PHE A 114 -5.74 5.36 16.60
C PHE A 114 -7.11 4.96 17.18
N TYR A 115 -8.14 4.74 16.35
CA TYR A 115 -9.47 4.39 16.84
C TYR A 115 -9.57 2.99 17.47
N LYS A 116 -8.58 2.11 17.24
CA LYS A 116 -8.51 0.80 17.91
C LYS A 116 -7.96 0.90 19.35
N ASN A 117 -7.29 1.99 19.72
CA ASN A 117 -6.73 2.14 21.06
C ASN A 117 -7.69 2.80 22.07
N ASP A 118 -8.74 3.49 21.59
CA ASP A 118 -9.66 4.24 22.46
C ASP A 118 -10.98 3.50 22.76
N ALA A 119 -11.20 2.31 22.19
CA ALA A 119 -12.42 1.50 22.40
C ALA A 119 -12.25 0.41 23.46
N ASP A 120 -11.05 0.34 24.08
CA ASP A 120 -10.64 -0.68 25.05
C ASP A 120 -10.42 -0.07 26.47
N GLU A 121 -10.85 1.18 26.73
CA GLU A 121 -11.00 1.77 28.07
C GLU A 121 -12.47 1.93 28.48
#